data_AF-A0A0C2XX13-F1
#
_entry.id   AF-A0A0C2XX13-F1
#
_cell.length_a   1.000
_cell.length_b   1.000
_cell.length_c   1.000
_cell.angle_alpha   90.00
_cell.angle_beta   90.00
_cell.angle_gamma   90.00
#
_symmetry.space_group_name_H-M   'P 1'
#
loop_
_entity.id
_entity.type
_entity.pdbx_description
1 polymer ?
#
loop_
_entity_poly.entity_id
_entity_poly.type
_entity_poly.pdbx_seq_one_letter_code
_entity_poly.pdbx_strand_id
1 'polypeptide(L)'
;MSKPLTSALASDEFVISAGCVLLKPLTRDPTITTPRLPQDYSLIYILKRATGEKVLAKGRKDVHEAIPDAASRESYEETGYKNTIIELPTRSLAPGAVDLVSNKEAIGVTLNPDNMSRRKEKVTVQKFVFWWVSEVDLDAEGNPLQRVDGTQLPYEDYEVREMSLDDSLTDGGISNPSHRKMIEVARDLLVKRYEMATTKT
;
A
#
# COMPACT_ATOMS: atom_id res chain seq x y z
N MET A 1 -18.87 28.53 14.56
CA MET A 1 -19.74 27.71 13.70
C MET A 1 -18.95 26.47 13.31
N SER A 2 -19.37 25.27 13.69
CA SER A 2 -18.74 24.04 13.21
C SER A 2 -18.96 23.95 11.71
N LYS A 3 -17.92 23.61 10.94
CA LYS A 3 -18.11 23.27 9.52
C LYS A 3 -19.14 22.12 9.43
N PRO A 4 -20.06 22.14 8.46
CA PRO A 4 -20.92 21.00 8.22
C PRO A 4 -20.04 19.77 7.96
N LEU A 5 -20.36 18.66 8.63
CA LEU A 5 -19.62 17.39 8.58
C LEU A 5 -19.70 16.69 7.21
N THR A 6 -20.56 17.17 6.32
CA THR A 6 -20.84 16.54 5.03
C THR A 6 -20.54 17.52 3.90
N SER A 7 -19.65 17.13 3.00
CA SER A 7 -19.33 17.84 1.76
C SER A 7 -19.42 16.87 0.59
N ALA A 8 -20.01 17.30 -0.52
CA ALA A 8 -19.95 16.60 -1.79
C ALA A 8 -18.82 17.18 -2.66
N LEU A 9 -18.14 16.33 -3.42
CA LEU A 9 -17.14 16.73 -4.41
C LEU A 9 -17.63 16.30 -5.80
N ALA A 10 -17.65 17.22 -6.76
CA ALA A 10 -17.86 16.94 -8.16
C ALA A 10 -16.65 16.20 -8.77
N SER A 11 -16.83 15.56 -9.92
CA SER A 11 -15.81 14.72 -10.56
C SER A 11 -14.51 15.46 -10.91
N ASP A 12 -14.55 16.79 -11.03
CA ASP A 12 -13.38 17.64 -11.33
C ASP A 12 -12.74 18.25 -10.07
N GLU A 13 -13.28 17.93 -8.88
CA GLU A 13 -12.79 18.37 -7.58
C GLU A 13 -12.00 17.27 -6.86
N PHE A 14 -11.93 16.05 -7.42
CA PHE A 14 -11.13 14.97 -6.85
C PHE A 14 -10.45 14.07 -7.88
N VAL A 15 -9.45 13.33 -7.40
CA VAL A 15 -8.83 12.23 -8.13
C VAL A 15 -8.74 11.00 -7.26
N ILE A 16 -8.90 9.83 -7.90
CA ILE A 16 -8.72 8.52 -7.26
C ILE A 16 -7.31 8.02 -7.56
N SER A 17 -6.65 7.55 -6.52
CA SER A 17 -5.33 6.95 -6.57
C SER A 17 -5.30 5.72 -5.69
N ALA A 18 -4.34 4.84 -5.95
CA ALA A 18 -4.20 3.61 -5.21
C ALA A 18 -2.73 3.21 -5.09
N GLY A 19 -2.41 2.41 -4.08
CA GLY A 19 -1.08 1.83 -3.89
C GLY A 19 -1.08 0.76 -2.81
N CYS A 20 0.08 0.13 -2.63
CA CYS A 20 0.25 -0.94 -1.66
C CYS A 20 1.31 -0.61 -0.62
N VAL A 21 1.08 -1.06 0.61
CA VAL A 21 2.18 -1.44 1.50
C VAL A 21 2.75 -2.73 0.92
N LEU A 22 3.77 -2.60 0.06
CA LEU A 22 4.36 -3.71 -0.66
C LEU A 22 5.37 -4.44 0.21
N LEU A 23 5.10 -5.70 0.50
CA LEU A 23 5.90 -6.56 1.36
C LEU A 23 6.68 -7.56 0.53
N LYS A 24 7.99 -7.62 0.70
CA LYS A 24 8.83 -8.67 0.14
C LYS A 24 9.04 -9.75 1.19
N PRO A 25 8.51 -10.97 0.99
CA PRO A 25 8.70 -12.06 1.94
C PRO A 25 10.17 -12.41 2.08
N LEU A 26 10.65 -12.60 3.31
CA LEU A 26 11.97 -13.18 3.54
C LEU A 26 11.94 -14.68 3.23
N THR A 27 13.05 -15.24 2.72
CA THR A 27 13.14 -16.68 2.49
C THR A 27 12.89 -17.43 3.80
N ARG A 28 12.02 -18.44 3.77
CA ARG A 28 11.74 -19.33 4.90
C ARG A 28 11.62 -20.76 4.41
N ASP A 29 11.64 -21.71 5.34
CA ASP A 29 11.40 -23.11 5.06
C ASP A 29 10.03 -23.30 4.36
N PRO A 30 9.98 -23.93 3.17
CA PRO A 30 8.75 -24.12 2.41
C PRO A 30 7.73 -25.04 3.12
N THR A 31 8.15 -25.80 4.12
CA THR A 31 7.24 -26.62 4.93
C THR A 31 6.42 -25.79 5.93
N ILE A 32 6.79 -24.53 6.18
CA ILE A 32 6.02 -23.63 7.05
C ILE A 32 4.79 -23.12 6.30
N THR A 33 3.63 -23.59 6.74
CA THR A 33 2.32 -23.25 6.16
C THR A 33 1.59 -22.14 6.92
N THR A 34 2.05 -21.76 8.12
CA THR A 34 1.47 -20.66 8.86
C THR A 34 1.67 -19.34 8.10
N PRO A 35 0.75 -18.36 8.23
CA PRO A 35 1.00 -17.01 7.73
C PRO A 35 2.32 -16.45 8.27
N ARG A 36 2.90 -15.50 7.56
CA ARG A 36 4.13 -14.82 8.00
C ARG A 36 3.80 -13.74 9.03
N LEU A 37 4.71 -13.54 9.97
CA LEU A 37 4.67 -12.41 10.90
C LEU A 37 5.37 -11.19 10.28
N PRO A 38 5.17 -9.98 10.82
CA PRO A 38 5.81 -8.78 10.30
C PRO A 38 7.33 -8.87 10.09
N GLN A 39 8.06 -9.50 11.02
CA GLN A 39 9.51 -9.66 10.92
C GLN A 39 9.97 -10.59 9.78
N ASP A 40 9.05 -11.35 9.17
CA ASP A 40 9.32 -12.22 8.04
C ASP A 40 9.18 -11.49 6.69
N TYR A 41 9.09 -10.16 6.71
CA TYR A 41 9.00 -9.30 5.53
C TYR A 41 10.01 -8.15 5.58
N SER A 42 10.46 -7.76 4.39
CA SER A 42 10.97 -6.41 4.16
C SER A 42 9.89 -5.54 3.53
N LEU A 43 9.83 -4.27 3.90
CA LEU A 43 9.02 -3.25 3.23
C LEU A 43 9.76 -2.77 1.98
N ILE A 44 9.11 -2.81 0.82
CA ILE A 44 9.55 -2.13 -0.39
C ILE A 44 9.04 -0.69 -0.37
N TYR A 45 9.93 0.26 -0.64
CA TYR A 45 9.60 1.68 -0.73
C TYR A 45 10.37 2.35 -1.87
N ILE A 46 9.91 3.54 -2.25
CA ILE A 46 10.60 4.39 -3.22
C ILE A 46 11.26 5.57 -2.50
N LEU A 47 12.51 5.83 -2.86
CA LEU A 47 13.23 7.05 -2.52
C LEU A 47 13.14 7.99 -3.73
N LYS A 48 12.48 9.12 -3.55
CA LYS A 48 12.46 10.17 -4.57
C LYS A 48 13.81 10.84 -4.63
N ARG A 49 14.57 10.68 -5.73
CA ARG A 49 15.93 11.22 -5.82
C ARG A 49 15.99 12.73 -5.66
N ALA A 50 15.02 13.43 -6.25
CA ALA A 50 14.95 14.88 -6.22
C ALA A 50 14.78 15.48 -4.81
N THR A 51 14.07 14.78 -3.91
CA THR A 51 13.71 15.32 -2.58
C THR A 51 14.32 14.54 -1.42
N GLY A 52 14.85 13.34 -1.66
CA GLY A 52 15.28 12.42 -0.62
C GLY A 52 14.13 11.80 0.19
N GLU A 53 12.87 12.06 -0.19
CA GLU A 53 11.70 11.51 0.51
C GLU A 53 11.58 10.01 0.28
N LYS A 54 11.38 9.26 1.38
CA LYS A 54 11.08 7.83 1.39
C LYS A 54 9.58 7.64 1.50
N VAL A 55 8.94 7.06 0.49
CA VAL A 55 7.48 6.93 0.41
C VAL A 55 7.06 5.57 -0.13
N LEU A 56 5.79 5.22 0.06
CA LEU A 56 5.18 4.05 -0.57
C LEU A 56 4.80 4.37 -2.01
N ALA A 57 4.81 3.32 -2.84
CA ALA A 57 4.42 3.42 -4.23
C ALA A 57 2.91 3.60 -4.38
N LYS A 58 2.48 4.49 -5.29
CA LYS A 58 1.07 4.85 -5.55
C LYS A 58 0.91 5.87 -6.67
N GLY A 59 -0.02 5.61 -7.58
CA GLY A 59 -0.41 6.54 -8.63
C GLY A 59 -1.91 6.57 -8.88
N ARG A 60 -2.30 7.08 -10.05
CA ARG A 60 -3.70 7.40 -10.36
C ARG A 60 -4.37 6.19 -10.97
N LYS A 61 -5.66 6.01 -10.65
CA LYS A 61 -6.47 5.00 -11.32
C LYS A 61 -6.76 5.45 -12.75
N ASP A 62 -6.60 4.55 -13.71
CA ASP A 62 -6.99 4.78 -15.10
C ASP A 62 -8.51 4.69 -15.30
N VAL A 63 -9.02 5.22 -16.40
CA VAL A 63 -10.45 5.11 -16.73
C VAL A 63 -10.83 3.63 -16.89
N HIS A 64 -11.97 3.22 -16.34
CA HIS A 64 -12.47 1.82 -16.35
C HIS A 64 -11.67 0.78 -15.55
N GLU A 65 -10.54 1.13 -14.94
CA GLU A 65 -9.75 0.22 -14.09
C GLU A 65 -10.43 -0.06 -12.72
N ALA A 66 -10.24 -1.22 -12.08
CA ALA A 66 -10.66 -1.36 -10.68
C ALA A 66 -9.63 -0.69 -9.73
N ILE A 67 -10.07 -0.11 -8.62
CA ILE A 67 -9.12 0.52 -7.66
C ILE A 67 -8.04 -0.46 -7.13
N PRO A 68 -8.34 -1.72 -6.77
CA PRO A 68 -7.29 -2.67 -6.36
C PRO A 68 -6.33 -3.06 -7.51
N ASP A 69 -6.82 -3.09 -8.75
CA ASP A 69 -5.97 -3.34 -9.92
C ASP A 69 -4.97 -2.20 -10.10
N ALA A 70 -5.43 -0.96 -9.95
CA ALA A 70 -4.56 0.21 -9.94
C ALA A 70 -3.52 0.15 -8.82
N ALA A 71 -3.89 -0.30 -7.61
CA ALA A 71 -2.93 -0.44 -6.52
C ALA A 71 -1.77 -1.39 -6.88
N SER A 72 -2.12 -2.53 -7.51
CA SER A 72 -1.16 -3.55 -7.92
C SER A 72 -0.30 -3.08 -9.10
N ARG A 73 -0.92 -2.46 -10.12
CA ARG A 73 -0.26 -1.88 -11.29
C ARG A 73 0.71 -0.76 -10.89
N GLU A 74 0.26 0.23 -10.13
CA GLU A 74 1.09 1.36 -9.70
C GLU A 74 2.27 0.91 -8.83
N SER A 75 2.05 -0.10 -7.97
CA SER A 75 3.14 -0.70 -7.21
C SER A 75 4.15 -1.39 -8.13
N TYR A 76 3.71 -2.09 -9.18
CA TYR A 76 4.59 -2.69 -10.18
C TYR A 76 5.32 -1.65 -11.02
N GLU A 77 4.64 -0.62 -11.52
CA GLU A 77 5.24 0.45 -12.34
C GLU A 77 6.36 1.17 -11.57
N GLU A 78 6.08 1.64 -10.34
CA GLU A 78 7.05 2.42 -9.57
C GLU A 78 8.18 1.56 -8.97
N THR A 79 7.95 0.28 -8.68
CA THR A 79 8.93 -0.59 -7.97
C THR A 79 9.56 -1.71 -8.80
N GLY A 80 8.94 -2.10 -9.91
CA GLY A 80 9.32 -3.24 -10.72
C GLY A 80 8.93 -4.60 -10.16
N TYR A 81 8.37 -4.68 -8.95
CA TYR A 81 8.00 -5.95 -8.32
C TYR A 81 6.58 -6.37 -8.68
N LYS A 82 6.44 -7.55 -9.30
CA LYS A 82 5.15 -8.22 -9.42
C LYS A 82 4.64 -8.59 -8.03
N ASN A 83 3.36 -8.34 -7.80
CA ASN A 83 2.80 -8.44 -6.47
C ASN A 83 1.33 -8.85 -6.51
N THR A 84 0.89 -9.49 -5.42
CA THR A 84 -0.47 -9.96 -5.24
C THR A 84 -1.04 -9.38 -3.94
N ILE A 85 -2.23 -8.78 -4.01
CA ILE A 85 -2.98 -8.34 -2.83
C ILE A 85 -3.35 -9.57 -1.99
N ILE A 86 -2.95 -9.52 -0.71
CA ILE A 86 -3.17 -10.59 0.25
C ILE A 86 -4.43 -10.37 1.05
N GLU A 87 -4.98 -11.47 1.57
CA GLU A 87 -6.07 -11.39 2.52
C GLU A 87 -5.58 -10.99 3.90
N LEU A 88 -6.25 -10.02 4.50
CA LEU A 88 -6.01 -9.57 5.86
C LEU A 88 -7.32 -9.56 6.66
N PRO A 89 -7.25 -9.85 7.97
CA PRO A 89 -8.41 -9.81 8.83
C PRO A 89 -8.73 -8.37 9.21
N THR A 90 -9.67 -7.74 8.51
CA THR A 90 -10.15 -6.39 8.84
C THR A 90 -11.53 -6.45 9.49
N ARG A 91 -11.85 -5.42 10.29
CA ARG A 91 -13.20 -5.27 10.85
C ARG A 91 -14.10 -4.72 9.76
N SER A 92 -15.20 -5.41 9.49
CA SER A 92 -16.24 -4.86 8.63
C SER A 92 -17.04 -3.82 9.44
N LEU A 93 -17.29 -2.67 8.81
CA LEU A 93 -18.18 -1.63 9.35
C LEU A 93 -19.64 -1.81 8.88
N ALA A 94 -19.94 -2.93 8.21
CA ALA A 94 -21.29 -3.23 7.79
C ALA A 94 -22.21 -3.46 9.02
N PRO A 95 -23.49 -3.05 8.95
CA PRO A 95 -24.45 -3.35 10.00
C PRO A 95 -24.52 -4.85 10.29
N GLY A 96 -24.37 -5.24 11.56
CA GLY A 96 -24.41 -6.65 11.97
C GLY A 96 -23.14 -7.45 11.66
N ALA A 97 -22.05 -6.80 11.27
CA ALA A 97 -20.77 -7.47 11.06
C ALA A 97 -20.23 -8.14 12.35
N VAL A 98 -19.71 -9.35 12.20
CA VAL A 98 -18.86 -10.05 13.18
C VAL A 98 -17.45 -9.46 13.20
N ASP A 99 -16.71 -9.70 14.30
CA ASP A 99 -15.38 -9.15 14.65
C ASP A 99 -14.43 -8.86 13.47
N LEU A 100 -13.61 -9.84 13.09
CA LEU A 100 -12.55 -9.75 12.08
C LEU A 100 -12.81 -10.81 11.01
N VAL A 101 -12.83 -10.39 9.74
CA VAL A 101 -13.08 -11.29 8.61
C VAL A 101 -11.92 -11.16 7.63
N SER A 102 -11.39 -12.30 7.16
CA SER A 102 -10.35 -12.32 6.10
C SER A 102 -10.94 -11.78 4.80
N ASN A 103 -10.32 -10.75 4.22
CA ASN A 103 -10.75 -10.16 2.95
C ASN A 103 -9.59 -9.42 2.26
N LYS A 104 -9.81 -8.97 1.02
CA LYS A 104 -8.87 -8.20 0.21
C LYS A 104 -9.27 -6.73 0.04
N GLU A 105 -10.04 -6.19 0.98
CA GLU A 105 -10.45 -4.78 0.93
C GLU A 105 -9.27 -3.85 1.26
N ALA A 106 -9.42 -2.57 0.92
CA ALA A 106 -8.43 -1.56 1.29
C ALA A 106 -8.30 -1.47 2.82
N ILE A 107 -7.06 -1.38 3.32
CA ILE A 107 -6.76 -1.24 4.75
C ILE A 107 -6.89 0.19 5.25
N GLY A 108 -7.01 1.16 4.33
CA GLY A 108 -7.16 2.56 4.67
C GLY A 108 -7.25 3.46 3.44
N VAL A 109 -7.65 4.71 3.70
CA VAL A 109 -7.68 5.78 2.70
C VAL A 109 -6.99 7.01 3.28
N THR A 110 -6.10 7.62 2.49
CA THR A 110 -5.51 8.91 2.84
C THR A 110 -6.05 10.01 1.93
N LEU A 111 -6.27 11.19 2.52
CA LEU A 111 -6.82 12.37 1.87
C LEU A 111 -5.72 13.44 1.80
N ASN A 112 -5.30 13.81 0.59
CA ASN A 112 -4.27 14.83 0.38
C ASN A 112 -4.73 15.88 -0.64
N PRO A 113 -4.37 17.17 -0.48
CA PRO A 113 -4.51 18.12 -1.57
C PRO A 113 -3.58 17.73 -2.74
N ASP A 114 -4.06 17.84 -3.97
CA ASP A 114 -3.30 17.59 -5.19
C ASP A 114 -3.28 18.83 -6.09
N ASN A 115 -2.10 19.42 -6.21
CA ASN A 115 -1.83 20.58 -7.05
C ASN A 115 -1.29 20.21 -8.44
N MET A 116 -1.09 18.91 -8.71
CA MET A 116 -0.47 18.42 -9.93
C MET A 116 -1.50 18.06 -11.00
N SER A 117 -2.65 17.49 -10.61
CA SER A 117 -3.68 17.05 -11.58
C SER A 117 -4.20 18.19 -12.47
N ARG A 118 -4.43 19.38 -11.90
CA ARG A 118 -4.92 20.57 -12.61
C ARG A 118 -3.93 21.73 -12.52
N ARG A 119 -2.62 21.43 -12.55
CA ARG A 119 -1.55 22.42 -12.36
C ARG A 119 -1.66 23.61 -13.33
N LYS A 120 -1.99 23.37 -14.60
CA LYS A 120 -2.15 24.41 -15.63
C LYS A 120 -3.27 25.40 -15.29
N GLU A 121 -4.33 24.90 -14.68
CA GLU A 121 -5.51 25.68 -14.28
C GLU A 121 -5.36 26.30 -12.88
N LYS A 122 -4.25 26.00 -12.18
CA LYS A 122 -3.99 26.44 -10.80
C LYS A 122 -5.10 26.04 -9.82
N VAL A 123 -5.72 24.89 -10.06
CA VAL A 123 -6.76 24.31 -9.21
C VAL A 123 -6.15 23.20 -8.35
N THR A 124 -6.39 23.27 -7.05
CA THR A 124 -6.14 22.17 -6.10
C THR A 124 -7.35 21.27 -6.03
N VAL A 125 -7.16 19.97 -6.21
CA VAL A 125 -8.22 18.97 -6.06
C VAL A 125 -7.95 18.06 -4.87
N GLN A 126 -8.97 17.37 -4.37
CA GLN A 126 -8.82 16.37 -3.32
C GLN A 126 -8.33 15.04 -3.92
N LYS A 127 -7.19 14.54 -3.47
CA LYS A 127 -6.71 13.21 -3.83
C LYS A 127 -7.09 12.20 -2.76
N PHE A 128 -7.82 11.17 -3.18
CA PHE A 128 -8.12 9.98 -2.39
C PHE A 128 -7.11 8.90 -2.76
N VAL A 129 -6.32 8.43 -1.79
CA VAL A 129 -5.41 7.30 -2.01
C VAL A 129 -5.89 6.11 -1.21
N PHE A 130 -6.33 5.07 -1.89
CA PHE A 130 -6.73 3.80 -1.30
C PHE A 130 -5.51 2.89 -1.15
N TRP A 131 -5.37 2.25 0.00
CA TRP A 131 -4.19 1.46 0.34
C TRP A 131 -4.54 0.00 0.55
N TRP A 132 -3.82 -0.88 -0.12
CA TRP A 132 -3.84 -2.32 0.12
C TRP A 132 -2.53 -2.78 0.74
N VAL A 133 -2.49 -4.05 1.13
CA VAL A 133 -1.24 -4.76 1.44
C VAL A 133 -1.06 -5.82 0.37
N SER A 134 0.12 -5.86 -0.24
CA SER A 134 0.46 -6.88 -1.22
C SER A 134 1.79 -7.51 -0.88
N GLU A 135 1.96 -8.76 -1.32
CA GLU A 135 3.22 -9.48 -1.24
C GLU A 135 3.85 -9.54 -2.63
N VAL A 136 5.17 -9.39 -2.69
CA VAL A 136 5.95 -9.74 -3.88
C VAL A 136 5.70 -11.20 -4.21
N ASP A 137 5.36 -11.48 -5.48
CA ASP A 137 5.09 -12.83 -5.94
C ASP A 137 6.33 -13.73 -5.78
N LEU A 138 6.13 -15.03 -5.63
CA LEU A 138 7.20 -16.01 -5.47
C LEU A 138 7.45 -16.80 -6.76
N ASP A 139 8.69 -17.26 -6.96
CA ASP A 139 9.02 -18.30 -7.94
C ASP A 139 8.56 -19.70 -7.49
N ALA A 140 8.82 -20.72 -8.32
CA ALA A 140 8.44 -22.10 -8.03
C ALA A 140 9.18 -22.67 -6.81
N GLU A 141 10.33 -22.11 -6.48
CA GLU A 141 11.18 -22.46 -5.34
C GLU A 141 10.79 -21.70 -4.06
N GLY A 142 9.80 -20.80 -4.13
CA GLY A 142 9.30 -20.03 -2.99
C GLY A 142 10.13 -18.78 -2.66
N ASN A 143 11.02 -18.33 -3.56
CA ASN A 143 11.79 -17.10 -3.40
C ASN A 143 11.06 -15.92 -4.04
N PRO A 144 11.17 -14.69 -3.48
CA PRO A 144 10.58 -13.51 -4.09
C PRO A 144 11.11 -13.27 -5.51
N LEU A 145 10.19 -13.04 -6.45
CA LEU A 145 10.54 -12.65 -7.81
C LEU A 145 11.40 -11.39 -7.80
N GLN A 146 12.39 -11.37 -8.68
CA GLN A 146 13.24 -10.20 -8.86
C GLN A 146 12.44 -9.06 -9.52
N ARG A 147 12.74 -7.82 -9.11
CA ARG A 147 12.16 -6.64 -9.76
C ARG A 147 12.59 -6.56 -11.23
N VAL A 148 11.70 -6.02 -12.05
CA VAL A 148 11.96 -5.67 -13.43
C VAL A 148 12.39 -4.21 -13.51
N ASP A 149 13.47 -3.92 -14.22
CA ASP A 149 13.91 -2.55 -14.46
C ASP A 149 13.16 -1.89 -15.62
N GLY A 150 13.12 -0.56 -15.63
CA GLY A 150 12.49 0.21 -16.70
C GLY A 150 10.96 0.18 -16.70
N THR A 151 10.33 -0.18 -15.57
CA THR A 151 8.87 -0.15 -15.40
C THR A 151 8.32 1.24 -15.06
N GLN A 152 9.18 2.13 -14.53
CA GLN A 152 8.82 3.49 -14.16
C GLN A 152 8.52 4.34 -15.39
N LEU A 153 7.65 5.34 -15.21
CA LEU A 153 7.34 6.28 -16.27
C LEU A 153 8.53 7.23 -16.52
N PRO A 154 8.68 7.82 -17.73
CA PRO A 154 9.85 8.63 -18.07
C PRO A 154 10.09 9.86 -17.18
N TYR A 155 9.06 10.32 -16.47
CA TYR A 155 9.14 11.47 -15.56
C TYR A 155 9.33 11.08 -14.09
N GLU A 156 9.35 9.78 -13.80
CA GLU A 156 9.58 9.25 -12.46
C GLU A 156 11.07 8.99 -12.29
N ASP A 157 11.64 9.56 -11.22
CA ASP A 157 13.03 9.38 -10.87
C ASP A 157 13.11 8.85 -9.44
N TYR A 158 12.82 7.56 -9.32
CA TYR A 158 12.71 6.87 -8.06
C TYR A 158 13.76 5.77 -7.93
N GLU A 159 14.35 5.68 -6.74
CA GLU A 159 15.15 4.53 -6.35
C GLU A 159 14.32 3.59 -5.47
N VAL A 160 14.13 2.34 -5.91
CA VAL A 160 13.45 1.33 -5.10
C VAL A 160 14.42 0.78 -4.07
N ARG A 161 14.00 0.75 -2.82
CA ARG A 161 14.79 0.29 -1.68
C ARG A 161 13.95 -0.59 -0.76
N GLU A 162 14.63 -1.27 0.15
CA GLU A 162 14.04 -2.19 1.11
C GLU A 162 14.47 -1.79 2.53
N MET A 163 13.60 -2.02 3.52
CA MET A 163 13.92 -1.90 4.95
C MET A 163 13.01 -2.81 5.77
N SER A 164 13.28 -3.04 7.05
CA SER A 164 12.32 -3.75 7.91
C SER A 164 11.07 -2.90 8.16
N LEU A 165 9.95 -3.54 8.52
CA LEU A 165 8.74 -2.80 8.90
C LEU A 165 8.97 -1.93 10.14
N ASP A 166 9.76 -2.39 11.11
CA ASP A 166 10.02 -1.61 12.32
C ASP A 166 10.89 -0.39 12.04
N ASP A 167 11.95 -0.53 11.23
CA ASP A 167 12.79 0.61 10.82
C ASP A 167 11.98 1.67 10.08
N SER A 168 10.98 1.24 9.31
CA SER A 168 10.11 2.14 8.53
C SER A 168 9.28 3.10 9.39
N LEU A 169 9.05 2.76 10.66
CA LEU A 169 8.26 3.51 11.61
C LEU A 169 9.10 4.45 12.50
N THR A 170 10.43 4.39 12.38
CA THR A 170 11.36 5.27 13.12
C THR A 170 11.50 6.66 12.48
N ASP A 171 12.15 7.59 13.19
CA ASP A 171 12.42 8.96 12.70
C ASP A 171 13.29 9.00 11.42
N GLY A 172 14.06 7.95 11.14
CA GLY A 172 14.84 7.78 9.91
C GLY A 172 14.15 6.97 8.81
N GLY A 173 12.96 6.44 9.09
CA GLY A 173 12.18 5.55 8.22
C GLY A 173 11.43 6.28 7.11
N ILE A 174 10.19 5.86 6.86
CA ILE A 174 9.34 6.43 5.80
C ILE A 174 9.01 7.88 6.14
N SER A 175 9.22 8.81 5.20
CA SER A 175 9.16 10.25 5.46
C SER A 175 7.74 10.75 5.73
N ASN A 176 6.74 10.21 5.01
CA ASN A 176 5.36 10.67 5.10
C ASN A 176 4.63 10.03 6.31
N PRO A 177 4.10 10.81 7.26
CA PRO A 177 3.40 10.29 8.44
C PRO A 177 2.16 9.43 8.10
N SER A 178 1.42 9.80 7.06
CA SER A 178 0.25 9.03 6.63
C SER A 178 0.64 7.68 6.05
N HIS A 179 1.79 7.59 5.38
CA HIS A 179 2.33 6.32 4.91
C HIS A 179 2.81 5.45 6.08
N ARG A 180 3.49 6.03 7.08
CA ARG A 180 3.82 5.34 8.34
C ARG A 180 2.57 4.77 9.00
N LYS A 181 1.46 5.52 9.00
CA LYS A 181 0.19 5.01 9.53
C LYS A 181 -0.33 3.78 8.78
N MET A 182 -0.24 3.76 7.45
CA MET A 182 -0.65 2.59 6.66
C MET A 182 0.25 1.38 6.93
N ILE A 183 1.55 1.59 7.14
CA ILE A 183 2.49 0.52 7.48
C ILE A 183 2.20 -0.04 8.87
N GLU A 184 1.92 0.83 9.85
CA GLU A 184 1.51 0.40 11.20
C GLU A 184 0.23 -0.46 11.14
N VAL A 185 -0.79 -0.01 10.38
CA VAL A 185 -2.02 -0.78 10.16
C VAL A 185 -1.72 -2.13 9.51
N ALA A 186 -0.89 -2.17 8.46
CA ALA A 186 -0.50 -3.42 7.82
C ALA A 186 0.21 -4.38 8.79
N ARG A 187 1.15 -3.86 9.59
CA ARG A 187 1.87 -4.63 10.62
C ARG A 187 0.91 -5.29 11.60
N ASP A 188 -0.04 -4.53 12.14
CA ASP A 188 -1.01 -5.03 13.12
C ASP A 188 -1.96 -6.07 12.51
N LEU A 189 -2.33 -5.91 11.23
CA LEU A 189 -3.16 -6.86 10.51
C LEU A 189 -2.43 -8.17 10.20
N LEU A 190 -1.12 -8.13 9.94
CA LEU A 190 -0.30 -9.34 9.77
C LEU A 190 -0.22 -10.17 11.05
N VAL A 191 -0.06 -9.51 12.22
CA VAL A 191 -0.10 -10.20 13.52
C VAL A 191 -1.45 -10.89 13.71
N LYS A 192 -2.55 -10.19 13.48
CA LYS A 192 -3.91 -10.78 13.57
C LYS A 192 -4.10 -11.92 12.58
N ARG A 193 -3.57 -11.82 11.35
CA ARG A 193 -3.62 -12.89 10.34
C ARG A 193 -2.95 -14.15 10.87
N TYR A 194 -1.79 -14.00 11.52
CA TYR A 194 -1.07 -15.10 12.15
C TYR A 194 -1.86 -15.71 13.32
N GLU A 195 -2.33 -14.88 14.25
CA GLU A 195 -3.10 -15.32 15.42
C GLU A 195 -4.36 -16.10 15.01
N MET A 196 -5.13 -15.58 14.05
CA MET A 196 -6.35 -16.23 13.57
C MET A 196 -6.09 -17.58 12.89
N ALA A 197 -4.94 -17.76 12.25
CA ALA A 197 -4.56 -19.02 11.62
C ALA A 197 -4.04 -20.05 12.63
N THR A 198 -3.46 -19.61 13.75
CA THR A 198 -2.80 -20.49 14.72
C THR A 198 -3.65 -20.79 15.96
N THR A 199 -4.63 -19.95 16.29
CA THR A 199 -5.52 -20.13 17.45
C THR A 199 -6.65 -21.13 17.18
N LYS A 200 -6.79 -21.67 15.95
CA LYS A 200 -7.80 -22.67 15.58
C LYS A 200 -7.44 -24.12 15.96
N THR A 201 -6.62 -24.32 16.99
CA THR A 201 -6.28 -25.66 17.52
C THR A 201 -7.00 -25.88 18.84
#